data_AF-A0A7A6SC45-F1
#
_entry.id   AF-A0A7A6SC45-F1
#
_cell.length_a   1.000
_cell.length_b   1.000
_cell.length_c   1.000
_cell.angle_alpha   90.00
_cell.angle_beta   90.00
_cell.angle_gamma   90.00
#
_symmetry.space_group_name_H-M   'P 1'
#
loop_
_entity.id
_entity.type
_entity.pdbx_description
1 polymer ?
#
loop_
_entity_poly.entity_id
_entity_poly.type
_entity_poly.pdbx_seq_one_letter_code
_entity_poly.pdbx_strand_id
1 'polypeptide(L)' 'MTARYLGMNRSDGLTVTDLEHISQSIGDILRTPVGSRVMRRDYGSLLASMIDQPQTPALELQI' A
#
# COMPACT_ATOMS: atom_id res chain seq x y z
N MET A 1 17.18 -10.62 -15.88
CA MET A 1 17.67 -9.62 -14.91
C MET A 1 16.74 -9.65 -13.71
N THR A 2 17.23 -9.99 -12.51
CA THR A 2 16.49 -9.79 -11.27
C THR A 2 16.61 -8.33 -10.86
N ALA A 3 15.49 -7.63 -10.71
CA ALA A 3 15.48 -6.28 -10.17
C ALA A 3 15.92 -6.34 -8.69
N ARG A 4 16.88 -5.51 -8.30
CA ARG A 4 17.31 -5.37 -6.91
C ARG A 4 16.64 -4.15 -6.31
N TYR A 5 15.84 -4.35 -5.27
CA TYR A 5 15.17 -3.27 -4.56
C TYR A 5 15.95 -2.90 -3.30
N LEU A 6 16.18 -1.61 -3.10
CA LEU A 6 16.91 -1.07 -1.94
C LEU A 6 16.11 0.11 -1.39
N GLY A 7 15.90 0.11 -0.08
CA GLY A 7 15.23 1.21 0.61
C GLY A 7 15.51 1.21 2.09
N MET A 8 14.71 1.97 2.83
CA MET A 8 14.81 2.15 4.27
C MET A 8 13.56 1.57 4.94
N ASN A 9 13.74 0.88 6.06
CA ASN A 9 12.66 0.41 6.90
C ASN A 9 11.97 1.61 7.56
N ARG A 10 10.64 1.69 7.42
CA ARG A 10 9.83 2.77 8.01
C ARG A 10 9.85 2.85 9.54
N SER A 11 10.23 1.78 10.24
CA SER A 11 10.10 1.68 11.69
C SER A 11 11.40 2.00 12.43
N ASP A 12 12.54 1.57 11.90
CA ASP A 12 13.85 1.70 12.56
C ASP A 12 14.91 2.44 11.71
N GLY A 13 14.61 2.76 10.44
CA GLY A 13 15.51 3.48 9.56
C GLY A 13 16.66 2.64 8.98
N LEU A 14 16.71 1.34 9.24
CA LEU A 14 17.74 0.45 8.68
C LEU A 14 17.48 0.14 7.20
N THR A 15 18.53 -0.26 6.49
CA THR A 15 18.42 -0.65 5.09
C THR A 15 17.60 -1.94 4.94
N VAL A 16 16.63 -1.94 4.02
CA VAL A 16 15.87 -3.13 3.61
C VAL A 16 16.05 -3.39 2.13
N THR A 17 16.01 -4.67 1.76
CA THR A 17 16.20 -5.09 0.36
C THR A 17 15.11 -6.01 -0.13
N ASP A 18 14.92 -6.02 -1.44
CA ASP A 18 14.13 -7.01 -2.18
C ASP A 18 12.78 -7.33 -1.53
N LEU A 19 12.61 -8.53 -0.97
CA LEU A 19 11.33 -9.00 -0.42
C LEU A 19 10.85 -8.13 0.74
N GLU A 20 11.74 -7.68 1.62
CA GLU A 20 11.40 -6.81 2.75
C GLU A 20 10.93 -5.45 2.24
N HIS A 21 11.62 -4.92 1.24
CA HIS A 21 11.24 -3.66 0.59
C HIS A 21 9.88 -3.77 -0.12
N ILE A 22 9.62 -4.88 -0.82
CA ILE A 22 8.33 -5.15 -1.48
C ILE A 22 7.22 -5.27 -0.44
N SER A 23 7.43 -6.06 0.61
CA SER A 23 6.43 -6.28 1.66
C SER A 23 6.02 -4.98 2.35
N GLN A 24 6.98 -4.13 2.73
CA GLN A 24 6.65 -2.82 3.31
C GLN A 24 5.91 -1.93 2.32
N SER A 25 6.26 -1.98 1.03
CA SER A 25 5.65 -1.15 -0.01
C SER A 25 4.21 -1.55 -0.27
N ILE A 26 3.91 -2.85 -0.32
CA ILE A 26 2.53 -3.37 -0.38
C ILE A 26 1.75 -2.85 0.83
N GLY A 27 2.32 -2.97 2.03
CA GLY A 27 1.70 -2.45 3.24
C GLY A 27 1.46 -0.94 3.22
N ASP A 28 2.36 -0.14 2.62
CA ASP A 28 2.19 1.30 2.47
C ASP A 28 1.04 1.63 1.52
N ILE A 29 0.98 0.97 0.36
CA ILE A 29 -0.07 1.17 -0.65
C ILE A 29 -1.44 0.81 -0.10
N LEU A 30 -1.59 -0.41 0.44
CA LEU A 30 -2.90 -0.91 0.88
C LEU A 30 -3.48 -0.11 2.04
N ARG A 31 -2.64 0.40 2.95
CA ARG A 31 -3.09 1.15 4.13
C ARG A 31 -3.19 2.66 3.92
N THR A 32 -2.69 3.20 2.81
CA THR A 32 -2.79 4.63 2.51
C THR A 32 -4.09 4.90 1.76
N PRO A 33 -5.06 5.68 2.29
CA PRO A 33 -6.26 6.04 1.54
C PRO A 33 -5.90 6.92 0.34
N VAL A 34 -6.51 6.67 -0.82
CA VAL A 34 -6.41 7.58 -1.98
C VAL A 34 -6.80 9.00 -1.55
N GLY A 35 -6.05 9.98 -2.05
CA GLY A 35 -6.23 11.40 -1.73
C GLY A 35 -5.54 11.85 -0.44
N SER A 36 -5.02 10.96 0.41
CA SER A 36 -4.38 11.36 1.68
C SER A 36 -2.96 11.91 1.50
N ARG A 37 -2.22 11.47 0.46
CA ARG A 37 -0.83 11.90 0.24
C ARG A 37 -0.77 13.28 -0.43
N VAL A 38 -0.05 14.19 0.20
CA VAL A 38 0.16 15.57 -0.29
C VAL A 38 0.85 15.54 -1.65
N MET A 39 0.34 16.32 -2.60
CA MET A 39 0.81 16.40 -4.01
C MET A 39 0.77 15.08 -4.81
N ARG A 40 0.26 13.98 -4.25
CA ARG A 40 0.12 12.67 -4.90
C ARG A 40 -1.25 12.07 -4.60
N ARG A 41 -2.31 12.74 -5.04
CA ARG A 41 -3.68 12.38 -4.67
C ARG A 41 -4.10 11.00 -5.20
N ASP A 42 -3.51 10.53 -6.30
CA ASP A 42 -3.82 9.22 -6.88
C ASP A 42 -3.08 8.04 -6.18
N TYR A 43 -2.23 8.33 -5.19
CA TYR A 43 -1.49 7.30 -4.48
C TYR A 43 -2.34 6.67 -3.36
N GLY A 44 -2.37 5.34 -3.28
CA GLY A 44 -2.98 4.58 -2.19
C GLY A 44 -3.96 3.53 -2.68
N SER A 45 -4.90 3.16 -1.81
CA SER A 45 -5.99 2.21 -2.08
C SER A 45 -7.36 2.79 -1.71
N LEU A 46 -8.41 2.21 -2.29
CA LEU A 46 -9.80 2.49 -1.92
C LEU A 46 -10.27 1.65 -0.72
N LEU A 47 -9.44 0.76 -0.17
CA LEU A 47 -9.81 -0.18 0.89
C LEU A 47 -10.36 0.52 2.13
N ALA A 48 -9.80 1.67 2.48
CA ALA A 48 -10.28 2.46 3.62
C ALA A 48 -11.74 2.90 3.45
N SER A 49 -12.20 3.16 2.23
CA SER A 49 -13.57 3.54 1.94
C SER A 49 -14.55 2.35 1.99
N MET A 50 -14.04 1.13 1.88
CA MET A 50 -14.81 -0.12 1.88
C MET A 50 -15.07 -0.68 3.28
N ILE A 51 -14.36 -0.16 4.30
CA ILE A 51 -14.58 -0.53 5.70
C ILE A 51 -16.02 -0.19 6.09
N ASP A 52 -16.63 -1.05 6.90
CA ASP A 52 -18.02 -0.94 7.37
C ASP A 52 -19.09 -0.95 6.26
N GLN A 53 -18.72 -1.29 5.02
CA GLN A 53 -19.69 -1.57 3.96
C GLN A 53 -20.24 -3.00 4.04
N PRO A 54 -21.51 -3.22 3.65
CA PRO A 54 -22.08 -4.56 3.55
C PRO A 54 -21.30 -5.46 2.59
N GLN A 55 -21.03 -6.71 3.00
CA GLN A 55 -20.30 -7.69 2.19
C GLN A 55 -21.19 -8.25 1.08
N THR A 56 -21.19 -7.56 -0.06
CA THR A 56 -21.97 -7.93 -1.25
C THR A 56 -21.04 -8.32 -2.40
N PRO A 57 -21.49 -9.13 -3.37
CA PRO A 57 -20.68 -9.45 -4.55
C PRO A 57 -20.24 -8.20 -5.34
N ALA A 58 -21.04 -7.13 -5.30
CA ALA A 58 -20.68 -5.86 -5.94
C ALA A 58 -19.49 -5.17 -5.26
N LEU A 59 -19.33 -5.33 -3.94
CA LEU A 59 -18.19 -4.81 -3.19
C LEU A 59 -16.92 -5.62 -3.48
N GLU A 60 -17.03 -6.94 -3.61
CA GLU A 60 -15.90 -7.81 -3.97
C GLU A 60 -15.28 -7.44 -5.32
N LEU A 61 -16.08 -6.97 -6.28
CA LEU A 61 -15.61 -6.53 -7.60
C LEU A 61 -14.80 -5.22 -7.57
N GLN A 62 -14.77 -4.50 -6.43
CA GLN A 62 -14.02 -3.27 -6.29
C GLN A 62 -12.61 -3.47 -5.71
N ILE A 63 -12.32 -4.67 -5.19
CA ILE A 63 -11.02 -5.07 -4.62
C ILE A 63 -10.06 -5.45 -5.75
#